data_AF-A0A238VL73-F1
#
_entry.id   AF-A0A238VL73-F1
#
_cell.length_a   1.000
_cell.length_b   1.000
_cell.length_c   1.000
_cell.angle_alpha   90.00
_cell.angle_beta   90.00
_cell.angle_gamma   90.00
#
_symmetry.space_group_name_H-M   'P 1'
#
loop_
_entity.id
_entity.type
_entity.pdbx_description
1 polymer ?
#
loop_
_entity_poly.entity_id
_entity_poly.type
_entity_poly.pdbx_seq_one_letter_code
_entity_poly.pdbx_strand_id
1 'polypeptide(L)'
;MFFGRRKKWNGQVATFLPTFGLDIETVGHMAALEALDLVYPKGFSAEEGSLYLAYLSYSTFVKEHDQRAVDLKERITHAENTWIASGRVNPTNVIAWQDKARSWEQDLLK
;
A
#
# COMPACT_ATOMS: atom_id res chain seq x y z
N MET A 1 -3.73 10.49 25.13
CA MET A 1 -4.71 9.84 24.23
C MET A 1 -4.11 9.42 22.87
N PHE A 2 -2.84 8.98 22.82
CA PHE A 2 -2.15 8.66 21.56
C PHE A 2 -2.62 7.35 20.91
N PHE A 3 -2.98 6.34 21.72
CA PHE A 3 -3.52 5.07 21.24
C PHE A 3 -4.86 5.21 20.50
N GLY A 4 -5.67 6.22 20.82
CA GLY A 4 -6.93 6.48 20.12
C GLY A 4 -6.75 6.97 18.69
N ARG A 5 -5.73 7.80 18.44
CA ARG A 5 -5.43 8.34 17.10
C ARG A 5 -4.85 7.26 16.19
N ARG A 6 -3.89 6.46 16.68
CA ARG A 6 -3.31 5.31 15.96
C ARG A 6 -4.38 4.30 15.57
N LYS A 7 -5.23 3.90 16.53
CA LYS A 7 -6.32 2.93 16.27
C LYS A 7 -7.33 3.46 15.25
N LYS A 8 -7.70 4.74 15.34
CA LYS A 8 -8.58 5.38 14.35
C LYS A 8 -7.96 5.37 12.96
N TRP A 9 -6.69 5.75 12.85
CA TRP A 9 -5.95 5.76 11.59
C TRP A 9 -5.84 4.34 10.99
N ASN A 10 -5.57 3.31 11.80
CA ASN A 10 -5.59 1.92 11.33
C ASN A 10 -6.96 1.50 10.77
N GLY A 11 -8.05 1.90 11.45
CA GLY A 11 -9.40 1.67 10.95
C GLY A 11 -9.63 2.36 9.60
N GLN A 12 -9.13 3.59 9.42
CA GLN A 12 -9.23 4.31 8.15
C GLN A 12 -8.43 3.63 7.04
N VAL A 13 -7.19 3.21 7.31
CA VAL A 13 -6.39 2.43 6.34
C VAL A 13 -7.15 1.18 5.91
N ALA A 14 -7.69 0.43 6.88
CA ALA A 14 -8.46 -0.78 6.59
C ALA A 14 -9.67 -0.51 5.69
N THR A 15 -10.33 0.64 5.83
CA THR A 15 -11.48 1.01 4.97
C THR A 15 -11.09 1.26 3.51
N PHE A 16 -9.81 1.53 3.23
CA PHE A 16 -9.32 1.76 1.87
C PHE A 16 -8.81 0.50 1.18
N LEU A 17 -8.45 -0.56 1.92
CA LEU A 17 -7.94 -1.81 1.34
C LEU A 17 -8.85 -2.44 0.26
N PRO A 18 -10.19 -2.43 0.39
CA PRO A 18 -11.06 -2.96 -0.66
C PRO A 18 -10.91 -2.26 -2.02
N THR A 19 -10.44 -1.02 -2.07
CA THR A 19 -10.10 -0.31 -3.32
C THR A 19 -9.11 -1.10 -4.17
N PHE A 20 -8.19 -1.81 -3.49
CA PHE A 20 -7.15 -2.64 -4.10
C PHE A 20 -7.57 -4.11 -4.27
N GLY A 21 -8.81 -4.47 -3.91
CA GLY A 21 -9.21 -5.88 -3.83
C GLY A 21 -8.50 -6.65 -2.72
N LEU A 22 -8.03 -5.93 -1.68
CA LEU A 22 -7.33 -6.49 -0.54
C LEU A 22 -8.18 -6.40 0.73
N ASP A 23 -7.89 -7.29 1.66
CA ASP A 23 -8.29 -7.19 3.06
C ASP A 23 -7.08 -7.48 3.97
N ILE A 24 -7.26 -7.32 5.27
CA ILE A 24 -6.19 -7.51 6.26
C ILE A 24 -5.68 -8.97 6.27
N GLU A 25 -6.54 -9.94 5.95
CA GLU A 25 -6.17 -11.35 5.87
C GLU A 25 -5.21 -11.60 4.70
N THR A 26 -5.51 -11.00 3.54
CA THR A 26 -4.72 -11.07 2.31
C THR A 26 -3.36 -10.40 2.47
N VAL A 27 -3.31 -9.25 3.17
CA VAL A 27 -2.06 -8.55 3.46
C VAL A 27 -1.23 -9.30 4.52
N GLY A 28 -1.89 -10.04 5.41
CA GLY A 28 -1.31 -10.65 6.59
C GLY A 28 -1.31 -9.69 7.78
N HIS A 29 -1.98 -10.08 8.86
CA HIS A 29 -2.20 -9.23 10.04
C HIS A 29 -0.91 -8.64 10.63
N MET A 30 0.13 -9.45 10.80
CA MET A 30 1.39 -9.00 11.40
C MET A 30 2.19 -8.11 10.45
N ALA A 31 2.29 -8.50 9.17
CA ALA A 31 2.97 -7.70 8.15
C ALA A 31 2.29 -6.33 7.98
N ALA A 32 0.96 -6.29 8.01
CA ALA A 32 0.20 -5.05 7.98
C ALA A 32 0.53 -4.18 9.20
N LEU A 33 0.50 -4.73 10.42
CA LEU A 33 0.79 -3.96 11.63
C LEU A 33 2.22 -3.41 11.64
N GLU A 34 3.22 -4.23 11.30
CA GLU A 34 4.62 -3.82 11.23
C GLU A 34 4.84 -2.70 10.19
N ALA A 35 4.25 -2.86 9.00
CA ALA A 35 4.29 -1.83 7.97
C ALA A 35 3.65 -0.52 8.44
N LEU A 36 2.48 -0.60 9.05
CA LEU A 36 1.74 0.55 9.55
C LEU A 36 2.43 1.23 10.73
N ASP A 37 3.14 0.50 11.57
CA ASP A 37 3.96 1.05 12.65
C ASP A 37 5.20 1.78 12.12
N LEU A 38 5.71 1.40 10.95
CA LEU A 38 6.80 2.10 10.27
C LEU A 38 6.36 3.41 9.61
N VAL A 39 5.14 3.46 9.04
CA VAL A 39 4.67 4.64 8.29
C VAL A 39 3.89 5.65 9.12
N TYR A 40 3.15 5.21 10.14
CA TYR A 40 2.38 6.11 11.01
C TYR A 40 3.22 7.23 11.66
N PRO A 41 4.41 6.97 12.26
CA PRO A 41 5.23 8.03 12.85
C PRO A 41 5.82 8.98 11.80
N LYS A 42 5.86 8.60 10.53
CA LYS A 42 6.30 9.45 9.42
C LYS A 42 5.22 10.43 8.96
N GLY A 43 4.03 10.38 9.56
CA GLY A 43 2.94 11.31 9.29
C GLY A 43 2.11 10.98 8.05
N PHE A 44 2.15 9.73 7.59
CA PHE A 44 1.41 9.32 6.39
C PHE A 44 -0.10 9.44 6.60
N SER A 45 -0.82 9.84 5.54
CA SER A 45 -2.28 9.75 5.50
C SER A 45 -2.75 8.29 5.50
N ALA A 46 -4.04 8.07 5.73
CA ALA A 46 -4.60 6.72 5.71
C ALA A 46 -4.59 6.15 4.27
N GLU A 47 -4.79 7.00 3.27
CA GLU A 47 -4.62 6.69 1.86
C GLU A 47 -3.18 6.26 1.55
N GLU A 48 -2.18 7.02 2.01
CA GLU A 48 -0.76 6.65 1.88
C GLU A 48 -0.42 5.33 2.58
N GLY A 49 -0.95 5.12 3.78
CA GLY A 49 -0.78 3.85 4.50
C GLY A 49 -1.38 2.68 3.73
N SER A 50 -2.55 2.86 3.11
CA SER A 50 -3.20 1.81 2.32
C SER A 50 -2.48 1.51 1.00
N LEU A 51 -1.95 2.54 0.33
CA LEU A 51 -1.09 2.36 -0.85
C LEU A 51 0.19 1.62 -0.50
N TYR A 52 0.81 1.95 0.63
CA TYR A 52 2.01 1.27 1.10
C TYR A 52 1.76 -0.23 1.32
N LEU A 53 0.63 -0.59 1.95
CA LEU A 53 0.23 -1.99 2.10
C LEU A 53 -0.06 -2.66 0.75
N ALA A 54 -0.72 -1.96 -0.18
CA ALA A 54 -0.97 -2.47 -1.52
C ALA A 54 0.33 -2.79 -2.26
N TYR A 55 1.35 -1.92 -2.16
CA TYR A 55 2.67 -2.20 -2.71
C TYR A 55 3.38 -3.39 -2.07
N LEU A 56 3.22 -3.59 -0.76
CA LEU A 56 3.77 -4.77 -0.10
C LEU A 56 3.10 -6.05 -0.59
N SER A 57 1.77 -6.06 -0.68
CA SER A 57 1.02 -7.19 -1.27
C SER A 57 1.41 -7.43 -2.73
N TYR A 58 1.58 -6.35 -3.50
CA TYR A 58 2.07 -6.44 -4.88
C TYR A 58 3.45 -7.10 -4.94
N SER A 59 4.39 -6.70 -4.05
CA SER A 59 5.70 -7.34 -3.94
C SER A 59 5.60 -8.84 -3.71
N THR A 60 4.71 -9.26 -2.80
CA THR A 60 4.48 -10.67 -2.49
C THR A 60 3.93 -11.43 -3.70
N PHE A 61 2.87 -10.92 -4.34
CA PHE A 61 2.27 -11.57 -5.50
C PHE A 61 3.22 -11.67 -6.69
N VAL A 62 4.05 -10.64 -6.91
CA VAL A 62 5.10 -10.65 -7.93
C VAL A 62 6.09 -11.80 -7.65
N LYS A 63 6.61 -11.90 -6.41
CA LYS A 63 7.53 -12.98 -6.01
C LYS A 63 6.93 -14.38 -6.10
N GLU A 64 5.63 -14.50 -5.89
CA GLU A 64 4.89 -15.76 -5.96
C GLU A 64 4.42 -16.11 -7.38
N HIS A 65 4.70 -15.26 -8.37
CA HIS A 65 4.19 -15.36 -9.74
C HIS A 65 2.65 -15.47 -9.80
N ASP A 66 1.97 -14.79 -8.88
CA ASP A 66 0.52 -14.79 -8.78
C ASP A 66 -0.10 -13.80 -9.77
N GLN A 67 -1.08 -14.26 -10.55
CA GLN A 67 -1.79 -13.45 -11.53
C GLN A 67 -2.47 -12.22 -10.91
N ARG A 68 -2.85 -12.28 -9.62
CA ARG A 68 -3.40 -11.16 -8.85
C ARG A 68 -2.48 -9.94 -8.83
N ALA A 69 -1.18 -10.11 -9.08
CA ALA A 69 -0.24 -8.99 -9.20
C ALA A 69 -0.65 -8.00 -10.29
N VAL A 70 -1.11 -8.49 -11.46
CA VAL A 70 -1.48 -7.63 -12.60
C VAL A 70 -2.68 -6.75 -12.24
N ASP A 71 -3.76 -7.37 -11.75
CA ASP A 71 -4.97 -6.66 -11.33
C ASP A 71 -4.70 -5.67 -10.19
N LEU A 72 -3.84 -6.06 -9.24
CA LEU A 72 -3.44 -5.19 -8.14
C LEU A 72 -2.66 -3.97 -8.64
N LYS A 73 -1.74 -4.14 -9.60
CA LYS A 73 -0.98 -3.03 -10.19
C LYS A 73 -1.88 -2.00 -10.87
N GLU A 74 -2.89 -2.46 -11.62
CA GLU A 74 -3.86 -1.57 -12.26
C GLU A 74 -4.66 -0.76 -11.23
N ARG A 75 -5.13 -1.44 -10.16
CA ARG A 75 -5.86 -0.78 -9.07
C ARG A 75 -4.99 0.23 -8.32
N ILE A 76 -3.74 -0.11 -8.05
CA ILE A 76 -2.75 0.81 -7.45
C ILE A 76 -2.59 2.05 -8.33
N THR A 77 -2.33 1.86 -9.62
CA THR A 77 -2.13 2.96 -10.58
C THR A 77 -3.35 3.89 -10.64
N HIS A 78 -4.56 3.32 -10.65
CA HIS A 78 -5.79 4.10 -10.66
C HIS A 78 -6.00 4.90 -9.37
N ALA A 79 -5.80 4.26 -8.21
CA ALA A 79 -5.93 4.91 -6.91
C ALA A 79 -4.91 6.05 -6.73
N GLU A 80 -3.66 5.82 -7.12
CA GLU A 80 -2.59 6.82 -7.08
C GLU A 80 -2.93 8.06 -7.88
N ASN A 81 -3.30 7.88 -9.15
CA ASN A 81 -3.65 8.99 -10.03
C ASN A 81 -4.79 9.84 -9.43
N THR A 82 -5.80 9.16 -8.89
CA THR A 82 -6.97 9.81 -8.27
C THR A 82 -6.60 10.54 -6.96
N TRP A 83 -5.81 9.90 -6.10
CA TRP A 83 -5.47 10.42 -4.77
C TRP A 83 -4.39 11.49 -4.81
N ILE A 84 -3.46 11.41 -5.77
CA ILE A 84 -2.52 12.48 -6.09
C ILE A 84 -3.27 13.70 -6.63
N ALA A 85 -4.15 13.52 -7.63
CA ALA A 85 -4.90 14.63 -8.22
C ALA A 85 -5.79 15.36 -7.19
N SER A 86 -6.30 14.63 -6.19
CA SER A 86 -7.10 15.19 -5.09
C SER A 86 -6.28 15.68 -3.89
N GLY A 87 -4.95 15.62 -3.94
CA GLY A 87 -4.05 16.10 -2.88
C GLY A 87 -4.08 15.27 -1.59
N ARG A 88 -4.58 14.03 -1.64
CA ARG A 88 -4.69 13.12 -0.47
C ARG A 88 -3.42 12.30 -0.21
N VAL A 89 -2.57 12.20 -1.24
CA VAL A 89 -1.33 11.44 -1.24
C VAL A 89 -0.20 12.31 -1.76
N ASN A 90 0.96 12.26 -1.11
CA ASN A 90 2.13 12.99 -1.56
C ASN A 90 2.77 12.28 -2.77
N PRO A 91 2.90 12.94 -3.94
CA PRO A 91 3.48 12.33 -5.14
C PRO A 91 4.91 11.83 -4.93
N THR A 92 5.70 12.52 -4.09
CA THR A 92 7.10 12.16 -3.84
C THR A 92 7.22 10.79 -3.17
N ASN A 93 6.30 10.46 -2.27
CA ASN A 93 6.26 9.15 -1.63
C ASN A 93 5.92 8.05 -2.65
N VAL A 94 4.92 8.31 -3.50
CA VAL A 94 4.46 7.35 -4.52
C VAL A 94 5.55 7.07 -5.56
N ILE A 95 6.28 8.09 -6.02
CA ILE A 95 7.39 7.91 -6.98
C ILE A 95 8.42 6.92 -6.42
N ALA A 96 8.81 7.07 -5.14
CA ALA A 96 9.76 6.15 -4.51
C ALA A 96 9.23 4.71 -4.44
N TRP A 97 7.93 4.52 -4.26
CA TRP A 97 7.31 3.18 -4.25
C TRP A 97 7.21 2.58 -5.65
N GLN A 98 6.88 3.38 -6.66
CA GLN A 98 6.88 2.96 -8.06
C GLN A 98 8.28 2.53 -8.53
N ASP A 99 9.32 3.29 -8.15
CA ASP A 99 10.71 2.92 -8.43
C ASP A 99 11.05 1.58 -7.79
N LYS A 100 10.62 1.38 -6.54
CA LYS A 100 10.83 0.11 -5.84
C LYS A 100 10.05 -1.04 -6.49
N ALA A 101 8.81 -0.82 -6.91
CA ALA A 101 8.00 -1.81 -7.59
C ALA A 101 8.62 -2.26 -8.91
N ARG A 102 9.14 -1.32 -9.71
CA ARG A 102 9.88 -1.60 -10.94
C ARG A 102 11.11 -2.48 -10.69
N SER A 103 11.81 -2.31 -9.57
CA SER A 103 12.95 -3.17 -9.22
C SER A 103 12.54 -4.63 -9.00
N TRP A 104 11.35 -4.88 -8.42
CA TRP A 104 10.86 -6.25 -8.21
C TRP A 104 10.51 -6.95 -9.51
N GLU A 105 9.93 -6.22 -10.46
CA GLU A 105 9.63 -6.76 -11.79
C GLU A 105 10.90 -7.14 -12.57
N GLN A 106 11.98 -6.35 -12.42
CA GLN A 106 13.26 -6.61 -13.08
C GLN A 106 14.03 -7.79 -12.47
N ASP A 107 13.93 -7.98 -11.16
CA ASP A 107 14.61 -9.09 -10.47
C ASP A 107 14.02 -10.47 -10.86
N LEU A 108 12.79 -10.52 -11.36
CA LEU A 108 12.16 -11.76 -11.87
C LEU A 108 12.59 -12.14 -13.30
N LEU A 109 13.23 -11.23 -14.04
CA LEU A 109 13.69 -11.46 -15.42
C LEU A 109 15.16 -11.92 -15.49
N LYS A 110 15.82 -12.07 -14.34
CA LYS A 110 17.19 -12.59 -14.22
C LYS A 110 17.17 -14.03 -13.75
#